data_AF-A0A850B908-F1
#
_entry.id   AF-A0A850B908-F1
#
_cell.length_a   1.000
_cell.length_b   1.000
_cell.length_c   1.000
_cell.angle_alpha   90.00
_cell.angle_beta   90.00
_cell.angle_gamma   90.00
#
_symmetry.space_group_name_H-M   'P 1'
#
loop_
_entity.id
_entity.type
_entity.pdbx_description
1 polymer ?
#
loop_
_entity_poly.entity_id
_entity_poly.type
_entity_poly.pdbx_seq_one_letter_code
_entity_poly.pdbx_strand_id
1 'polypeptide(L)'
;MHFELTHIGEALVAEMLQRIATRRDLMMLRCEHSGTSLGDDVAALDPSSAPRFIPEGGRVEASHAGGTAMCDGEQRIDVLCAGRTSALAMELKLGETRLSPGAFASRFLCPCTTSRHAPPRISGKMPAVLERLLPSPFETLHAVIGAERYALANHWWLVLRAKVWNSWAKRAAGSPLPTRLARVLLLENVVRVYGGADPFDDLVRELVGSDFAAKWGVIT
;
A
#
# COMPACT_ATOMS: atom_id res chain seq x y z
N MET A 1 -24.10 -9.40 11.00
CA MET A 1 -22.85 -10.12 10.65
C MET A 1 -21.89 -9.07 10.12
N HIS A 2 -20.90 -8.65 10.90
CA HIS A 2 -19.87 -7.70 10.44
C HIS A 2 -18.87 -8.48 9.59
N PHE A 3 -18.89 -8.29 8.27
CA PHE A 3 -17.78 -8.67 7.41
C PHE A 3 -16.59 -7.81 7.81
N GLU A 4 -15.51 -8.41 8.32
CA GLU A 4 -14.26 -7.66 8.44
C GLU A 4 -13.69 -7.49 7.03
N LEU A 5 -13.70 -6.25 6.53
CA LEU A 5 -13.09 -5.81 5.26
C LEU A 5 -11.57 -6.11 5.18
N THR A 6 -10.96 -6.68 6.22
CA THR A 6 -9.54 -6.98 6.31
C THR A 6 -9.08 -8.09 5.36
N HIS A 7 -9.97 -8.96 4.88
CA HIS A 7 -9.59 -10.05 3.97
C HIS A 7 -9.78 -9.73 2.48
N ILE A 8 -10.45 -8.61 2.16
CA ILE A 8 -10.71 -8.18 0.78
C ILE A 8 -10.25 -6.74 0.52
N GLY A 9 -9.69 -6.05 1.52
CA GLY A 9 -9.41 -4.62 1.45
C GLY A 9 -8.41 -4.29 0.36
N GLU A 10 -7.36 -5.11 0.24
CA GLU A 10 -6.33 -5.04 -0.78
C GLU A 10 -6.92 -5.20 -2.18
N ALA A 11 -7.69 -6.27 -2.40
CA ALA A 11 -8.36 -6.56 -3.68
C ALA A 11 -9.34 -5.45 -4.06
N LEU A 12 -10.14 -4.97 -3.10
CA LEU A 12 -11.13 -3.94 -3.29
C LEU A 12 -10.50 -2.59 -3.67
N VAL A 13 -9.45 -2.18 -2.95
CA VAL A 13 -8.74 -0.93 -3.28
C VAL A 13 -8.00 -1.06 -4.60
N ALA A 14 -7.31 -2.18 -4.86
CA ALA A 14 -6.63 -2.40 -6.13
C ALA A 14 -7.59 -2.32 -7.33
N GLU A 15 -8.74 -2.99 -7.25
CA GLU A 15 -9.74 -3.00 -8.32
C GLU A 15 -10.38 -1.62 -8.53
N MET A 16 -10.72 -0.90 -7.45
CA MET A 16 -11.21 0.49 -7.57
C MET A 16 -10.17 1.38 -8.26
N LEU A 17 -8.91 1.30 -7.84
CA LEU A 17 -7.83 2.09 -8.44
C LEU A 17 -7.59 1.72 -9.90
N GLN A 18 -7.67 0.43 -10.25
CA GLN A 18 -7.56 -0.03 -11.63
C GLN A 18 -8.68 0.54 -12.51
N ARG A 19 -9.94 0.50 -12.04
CA ARG A 19 -11.09 1.05 -12.77
C ARG A 19 -11.01 2.58 -12.88
N ILE A 20 -10.58 3.28 -11.82
CA ILE A 20 -10.31 4.73 -11.84
C ILE A 20 -9.21 5.07 -12.86
N ALA A 21 -8.14 4.27 -12.92
CA ALA A 21 -7.05 4.46 -13.88
C ALA A 21 -7.51 4.29 -15.33
N THR A 22 -8.35 3.29 -15.61
CA THR A 22 -8.95 3.09 -16.94
C THR A 22 -9.78 4.29 -17.39
N ARG A 23 -10.47 4.97 -16.45
CA ARG A 23 -11.22 6.21 -16.72
C ARG A 23 -10.36 7.48 -16.75
N ARG A 24 -9.05 7.35 -16.47
CA ARG A 24 -8.07 8.45 -16.37
C ARG A 24 -8.34 9.44 -15.24
N ASP A 25 -8.99 8.97 -14.16
CA ASP A 25 -9.41 9.81 -13.03
C ASP A 25 -8.41 9.79 -11.85
N LEU A 26 -7.24 9.16 -11.98
CA LEU A 26 -6.24 9.09 -10.90
C LEU A 26 -5.76 10.47 -10.42
N MET A 27 -5.85 11.50 -11.28
CA MET A 27 -5.53 12.89 -10.94
C MET A 27 -6.48 13.49 -9.88
N MET A 28 -7.68 12.90 -9.71
CA MET A 28 -8.64 13.32 -8.69
C MET A 28 -8.30 12.81 -7.29
N LEU A 29 -7.44 11.79 -7.18
CA LEU A 29 -6.99 11.22 -5.92
C LEU A 29 -5.76 11.99 -5.44
N ARG A 30 -5.95 12.91 -4.49
CA ARG A 30 -4.87 13.79 -3.99
C ARG A 30 -4.43 13.39 -2.59
N CYS A 31 -3.14 13.55 -2.34
CA CYS A 31 -2.55 13.42 -1.03
C CYS A 31 -3.14 14.50 -0.11
N GLU A 32 -3.69 14.09 1.04
CA GLU A 32 -4.32 15.01 1.99
C GLU A 32 -3.36 16.05 2.57
N HIS A 33 -2.06 15.75 2.58
CA HIS A 33 -1.05 16.65 3.14
C HIS A 33 -0.37 17.53 2.08
N SER A 34 0.05 16.95 0.96
CA SER A 34 0.85 17.66 -0.07
C SER A 34 0.04 18.16 -1.26
N GLY A 35 -1.20 17.70 -1.43
CA GLY A 35 -2.04 18.02 -2.60
C GLY A 35 -1.61 17.34 -3.90
N THR A 36 -0.44 16.69 -3.93
CA THR A 36 0.06 15.93 -5.08
C THR A 36 -0.90 14.78 -5.40
N SER A 37 -1.18 14.55 -6.68
CA SER A 37 -2.11 13.50 -7.07
C SER A 37 -1.41 12.14 -7.19
N LEU A 38 -2.18 11.07 -7.02
CA LEU A 38 -1.75 9.72 -7.33
C LEU A 38 -1.43 9.58 -8.82
N GLY A 39 -2.17 10.29 -9.68
CA GLY A 39 -1.90 10.35 -11.11
C GLY A 39 -0.51 10.88 -11.44
N ASP A 40 -0.03 11.92 -10.73
CA ASP A 40 1.32 12.48 -10.91
C ASP A 40 2.40 11.44 -10.57
N ASP A 41 2.25 10.75 -9.43
CA ASP A 41 3.21 9.73 -8.99
C ASP A 41 3.21 8.50 -9.91
N VAL A 42 2.03 8.08 -10.37
CA VAL A 42 1.89 6.96 -11.32
C VAL A 42 2.49 7.32 -12.68
N ALA A 43 2.23 8.53 -13.18
CA ALA A 43 2.83 9.01 -14.43
C ALA A 43 4.35 9.10 -14.32
N ALA A 44 4.89 9.42 -13.14
CA ALA A 44 6.34 9.45 -12.91
C ALA A 44 6.99 8.06 -12.94
N LEU A 45 6.24 6.97 -12.74
CA LEU A 45 6.77 5.60 -12.86
C LEU A 45 7.10 5.26 -14.32
N ASP A 46 6.11 5.44 -15.20
CA ASP A 46 6.23 5.24 -16.64
C ASP A 46 5.08 5.98 -17.35
N PRO A 47 5.33 7.17 -17.95
CA PRO A 47 4.29 7.99 -18.58
C PRO A 47 3.56 7.31 -19.74
N SER A 48 4.14 6.24 -20.29
CA SER A 48 3.70 5.60 -21.53
C SER A 48 2.93 4.28 -21.30
N SER A 49 2.89 3.78 -20.07
CA SER A 49 2.27 2.50 -19.75
C SER A 49 0.99 2.66 -18.93
N ALA A 50 -0.01 1.83 -19.22
CA ALA A 50 -1.16 1.72 -18.34
C ALA A 50 -0.73 1.08 -17.00
N PRO A 51 -1.00 1.71 -15.85
CA PRO A 51 -0.63 1.15 -14.56
C PRO A 51 -1.42 -0.12 -14.27
N ARG A 52 -0.77 -1.07 -13.59
CA ARG A 52 -1.42 -2.27 -13.05
C ARG A 52 -1.45 -2.21 -11.53
N PHE A 53 -2.63 -2.22 -10.94
CA PHE A 53 -2.81 -2.29 -9.48
C PHE A 53 -2.98 -3.76 -9.06
N ILE A 54 -2.05 -4.24 -8.24
CA ILE A 54 -1.93 -5.65 -7.88
C ILE A 54 -2.14 -5.77 -6.36
N PRO A 55 -3.19 -6.46 -5.88
CA PRO A 55 -3.41 -6.68 -4.45
C PRO A 55 -2.41 -7.69 -3.89
N GLU A 56 -2.05 -7.54 -2.61
CA GLU A 56 -1.00 -8.34 -1.95
C GLU A 56 0.27 -8.42 -2.83
N GLY A 57 0.62 -7.27 -3.40
CA GLY A 57 1.55 -7.13 -4.50
C GLY A 57 3.00 -7.26 -4.08
N GLY A 58 3.62 -8.38 -4.44
CA GLY A 58 5.06 -8.54 -4.48
C GLY A 58 5.78 -8.61 -3.13
N ARG A 59 6.87 -9.37 -3.13
CA ARG A 59 7.83 -9.37 -2.01
C ARG A 59 8.79 -8.20 -2.19
N VAL A 60 9.31 -7.68 -1.09
CA VAL A 60 10.30 -6.59 -1.15
C VAL A 60 11.71 -7.14 -0.98
N GLU A 61 12.60 -6.68 -1.85
CA GLU A 61 14.04 -6.90 -1.79
C GLU A 61 14.75 -5.58 -1.59
N ALA A 62 15.73 -5.56 -0.70
CA ALA A 62 16.66 -4.45 -0.58
C ALA A 62 17.98 -4.81 -1.27
N SER A 63 18.52 -3.88 -2.04
CA SER A 63 19.79 -4.03 -2.76
C SER A 63 20.84 -3.08 -2.21
N HIS A 64 22.08 -3.57 -2.10
CA HIS A 64 23.27 -2.80 -1.78
C HIS A 64 24.45 -3.28 -2.64
N ALA A 65 25.57 -2.57 -2.62
CA ALA A 65 26.76 -2.89 -3.42
C ALA A 65 27.31 -4.32 -3.23
N GLY A 66 27.01 -4.97 -2.10
CA GLY A 66 27.47 -6.32 -1.77
C GLY A 66 26.44 -7.43 -1.97
N GLY A 67 25.23 -7.11 -2.46
CA GLY A 67 24.19 -8.11 -2.73
C GLY A 67 22.76 -7.64 -2.47
N THR A 68 21.85 -8.61 -2.39
CA THR A 68 20.42 -8.39 -2.14
C THR A 68 19.97 -9.13 -0.89
N ALA A 69 19.13 -8.49 -0.08
CA ALA A 69 18.48 -9.10 1.07
C ALA A 69 16.96 -9.05 0.90
N MET A 70 16.30 -10.19 1.08
CA MET A 70 14.83 -10.24 1.14
C MET A 70 14.35 -9.53 2.41
N CYS A 71 13.33 -8.70 2.28
CA CYS A 71 12.51 -8.28 3.42
C CYS A 71 11.59 -9.44 3.81
N ASP A 72 11.40 -9.64 5.10
CA ASP A 72 10.59 -10.68 5.76
C ASP A 72 9.59 -11.37 4.82
N GLY A 73 9.96 -12.57 4.34
CA GLY A 73 9.48 -13.18 3.09
C GLY A 73 7.99 -13.55 3.02
N GLU A 74 7.23 -13.29 4.07
CA GLU A 74 5.77 -13.46 4.13
C GLU A 74 5.02 -12.12 3.98
N GLN A 75 5.65 -10.99 4.30
CA GLN A 75 4.99 -9.68 4.17
C GLN A 75 5.04 -9.20 2.72
N ARG A 76 3.88 -8.88 2.17
CA ARG A 76 3.72 -8.29 0.84
C ARG A 76 3.24 -6.86 0.97
N ILE A 77 3.44 -6.06 -0.08
CA ILE A 77 2.85 -4.72 -0.13
C ILE A 77 1.34 -4.90 -0.30
N ASP A 78 0.53 -4.19 0.49
CA ASP A 78 -0.93 -4.36 0.45
C ASP A 78 -1.50 -4.12 -0.98
N VAL A 79 -1.06 -3.05 -1.68
CA VAL A 79 -1.31 -2.85 -3.12
C VAL A 79 -0.06 -2.32 -3.83
N LEU A 80 0.35 -2.97 -4.93
CA LEU A 80 1.42 -2.50 -5.79
C LEU A 80 0.87 -1.89 -7.07
N CYS A 81 1.22 -0.65 -7.38
CA CYS A 81 1.02 -0.08 -8.72
C CYS A 81 2.29 -0.30 -9.55
N ALA A 82 2.24 -1.27 -10.45
CA ALA A 82 3.35 -1.64 -11.31
C ALA A 82 3.29 -0.87 -12.64
N GLY A 83 4.39 -0.18 -12.97
CA GLY A 83 4.72 0.27 -14.32
C GLY A 83 5.49 -0.81 -15.08
N ARG A 84 6.40 -0.40 -15.97
CA ARG A 84 7.25 -1.34 -16.74
C ARG A 84 8.50 -1.80 -16.00
N THR A 85 9.22 -0.87 -15.37
CA THR A 85 10.48 -1.16 -14.64
C THR A 85 10.48 -0.64 -13.21
N SER A 86 9.48 0.15 -12.86
CA SER A 86 9.31 0.81 -11.58
C SER A 86 7.92 0.52 -11.02
N ALA A 87 7.77 0.66 -9.71
CA ALA A 87 6.50 0.47 -9.05
C ALA A 87 6.33 1.42 -7.87
N LEU A 88 5.08 1.68 -7.53
CA LEU A 88 4.67 2.47 -6.38
C LEU A 88 3.94 1.58 -5.38
N ALA A 89 4.44 1.57 -4.14
CA ALA A 89 3.86 0.79 -3.06
C ALA A 89 2.73 1.54 -2.37
N MET A 90 1.70 0.80 -1.95
CA MET A 90 0.62 1.30 -1.11
C MET A 90 0.37 0.35 0.07
N GLU A 91 0.24 0.93 1.26
CA GLU A 91 -0.10 0.21 2.48
C GLU A 91 -1.48 0.69 2.96
N LEU A 92 -2.34 -0.26 3.28
CA LEU A 92 -3.71 -0.05 3.70
C LEU A 92 -3.80 -0.24 5.21
N LYS A 93 -4.33 0.77 5.90
CA LYS A 93 -4.62 0.68 7.34
C LYS A 93 -6.04 1.18 7.56
N LEU A 94 -6.99 0.30 7.21
CA LEU A 94 -8.42 0.61 7.09
C LEU A 94 -9.21 0.49 8.40
N GLY A 95 -8.56 0.14 9.50
CA GLY A 95 -9.16 0.16 10.83
C GLY A 95 -9.51 1.59 11.27
N GLU A 96 -10.48 1.74 12.18
CA GLU A 96 -10.87 3.06 12.70
C GLU A 96 -10.29 3.38 14.08
N THR A 97 -9.62 2.40 14.71
CA THR A 97 -9.11 2.49 16.07
C THR A 97 -7.65 2.02 16.15
N ARG A 98 -6.96 2.38 17.24
CA ARG A 98 -5.55 2.01 17.50
C ARG A 98 -4.56 2.49 16.42
N LEU A 99 -4.94 3.54 15.69
CA LEU A 99 -4.13 4.20 14.67
C LEU A 99 -3.93 5.68 15.02
N SER A 100 -3.75 6.05 16.29
CA SER A 100 -3.26 7.40 16.60
C SER A 100 -1.84 7.58 16.02
N PRO A 101 -1.34 8.81 15.78
CA PRO A 101 -0.01 8.99 15.20
C PRO A 101 1.10 8.28 16.00
N GLY A 102 1.07 8.40 17.33
CA GLY A 102 2.03 7.71 18.20
C GLY A 102 1.89 6.19 18.19
N ALA A 103 0.65 5.66 18.16
CA ALA A 103 0.43 4.22 18.06
C ALA A 103 0.82 3.67 16.68
N PHE A 104 0.64 4.46 15.62
CA PHE A 104 1.08 4.11 14.28
C PHE A 104 2.61 4.02 14.23
N ALA A 105 3.30 5.06 14.71
CA ALA A 105 4.75 5.10 14.73
C ALA A 105 5.35 3.93 15.53
N SER A 106 4.85 3.68 16.75
CA SER A 106 5.36 2.61 17.59
C SER A 106 5.05 1.20 17.08
N ARG A 107 3.98 1.04 16.29
CA ARG A 107 3.58 -0.28 15.77
C ARG A 107 4.17 -0.59 14.40
N PHE A 108 4.32 0.41 13.54
CA PHE A 108 4.61 0.21 12.11
C PHE A 108 5.91 0.84 11.64
N LEU A 109 6.50 1.79 12.38
CA LEU A 109 7.71 2.52 11.99
C LEU A 109 8.91 2.24 12.90
N CYS A 110 8.89 1.09 13.60
CA CYS A 110 10.09 0.63 14.29
C CYS A 110 11.20 0.33 13.28
N PRO A 111 12.47 0.72 13.56
CA PRO A 111 13.59 0.40 12.70
C PRO A 111 13.67 -1.10 12.37
N CYS A 112 13.93 -1.40 11.10
CA CYS A 112 14.14 -2.77 10.65
C CYS A 112 15.47 -3.29 11.18
N THR A 113 15.55 -4.61 11.32
CA THR A 113 16.75 -5.31 11.81
C THR A 113 17.15 -6.40 10.83
N THR A 114 18.44 -6.74 10.80
CA THR A 114 18.88 -7.92 10.05
C THR A 114 18.60 -9.16 10.89
N SER A 115 17.79 -10.06 10.35
CA SER A 115 17.55 -11.37 10.95
C SER A 115 18.82 -12.23 10.92
N ARG A 116 18.91 -13.18 11.86
CA ARG A 116 20.04 -14.13 11.95
C ARG A 116 19.93 -15.31 10.97
N HIS A 117 19.00 -15.26 10.00
CA HIS A 117 18.84 -16.32 9.00
C HIS A 117 20.02 -16.37 8.03
N ALA A 118 20.22 -17.52 7.38
CA ALA A 118 21.18 -17.70 6.29
C ALA A 118 20.42 -18.09 5.00
N PRO A 119 20.33 -17.22 3.98
CA PRO A 119 20.91 -15.87 3.91
C PRO A 119 20.19 -14.85 4.82
N PRO A 120 20.86 -13.77 5.24
CA PRO A 120 20.27 -12.72 6.05
C PRO A 120 19.05 -12.08 5.38
N ARG A 121 17.99 -11.85 6.16
CA ARG A 121 16.78 -11.13 5.74
C ARG A 121 16.60 -9.86 6.55
N ILE A 122 15.92 -8.87 5.98
CA ILE A 122 15.50 -7.68 6.72
C ILE A 122 14.17 -7.98 7.41
N SER A 123 14.16 -7.96 8.73
CA SER A 123 12.97 -8.11 9.56
C SER A 123 12.43 -6.73 9.96
N GLY A 124 11.15 -6.51 9.74
CA GLY A 124 10.48 -5.24 9.99
C GLY A 124 9.03 -5.30 9.54
N LYS A 125 8.29 -4.21 9.77
CA LYS A 125 6.96 -4.02 9.19
C LYS A 125 7.10 -3.35 7.83
N MET A 126 6.23 -3.70 6.88
CA MET A 126 6.28 -3.12 5.53
C MET A 126 6.30 -1.58 5.52
N PRO A 127 5.51 -0.85 6.34
CA PRO A 127 5.64 0.61 6.42
C PRO A 127 7.05 1.07 6.83
N ALA A 128 7.73 0.42 7.77
CA ALA A 128 9.11 0.77 8.15
C ALA A 128 10.11 0.51 7.00
N VAL A 129 9.91 -0.58 6.25
CA VAL A 129 10.71 -0.91 5.06
C VAL A 129 10.52 0.17 4.00
N LEU A 130 9.28 0.51 3.66
CA LEU A 130 8.95 1.55 2.68
C LEU A 130 9.43 2.95 3.12
N GLU A 131 9.42 3.21 4.43
CA GLU A 131 9.98 4.42 5.04
C GLU A 131 11.52 4.46 5.06
N ARG A 132 12.18 3.42 4.53
CA ARG A 132 13.64 3.27 4.44
C ARG A 132 14.32 3.23 5.81
N LEU A 133 13.64 2.71 6.83
CA LEU A 133 14.20 2.48 8.16
C LEU A 133 14.98 1.15 8.20
N LEU A 134 15.86 0.95 7.22
CA LEU A 134 16.59 -0.30 6.98
C LEU A 134 17.93 -0.30 7.74
N PRO A 135 18.46 -1.47 8.13
CA PRO A 135 19.83 -1.55 8.60
C PRO A 135 20.79 -1.20 7.44
N SER A 136 21.68 -0.23 7.63
CA SER A 136 22.66 0.21 6.60
C SER A 136 23.47 -0.97 6.02
N PRO A 137 23.85 -0.98 4.72
CA PRO A 137 23.78 0.11 3.73
C PRO A 137 22.88 -0.19 2.52
N PHE A 138 21.58 -0.46 2.70
CA PHE A 138 20.69 -0.68 1.56
C PHE A 138 20.33 0.63 0.84
N GLU A 139 20.53 0.65 -0.47
CA GLU A 139 20.38 1.86 -1.31
C GLU A 139 19.05 1.89 -2.06
N THR A 140 18.57 0.73 -2.52
CA THR A 140 17.38 0.64 -3.38
C THR A 140 16.48 -0.50 -2.94
N LEU A 141 15.17 -0.27 -2.96
CA LEU A 141 14.17 -1.31 -2.78
C LEU A 141 13.58 -1.73 -4.11
N HIS A 142 13.28 -3.02 -4.22
CA HIS A 142 12.61 -3.60 -5.36
C HIS A 142 11.38 -4.39 -4.90
N ALA A 143 10.31 -4.34 -5.69
CA ALA A 143 9.19 -5.27 -5.57
C ALA A 143 9.39 -6.41 -6.57
N VAL A 144 9.18 -7.65 -6.13
CA VAL A 144 9.35 -8.86 -6.93
C VAL A 144 8.03 -9.62 -7.00
N ILE A 145 7.55 -9.85 -8.23
CA ILE A 145 6.33 -10.61 -8.54
C ILE A 145 6.69 -11.69 -9.56
N GLY A 146 6.76 -12.94 -9.12
CA GLY A 146 7.23 -14.04 -9.97
C GLY A 146 8.64 -13.74 -10.51
N ALA A 147 8.76 -13.60 -11.83
CA ALA A 147 10.01 -13.25 -12.50
C ALA A 147 10.18 -11.72 -12.74
N GLU A 148 9.15 -10.92 -12.48
CA GLU A 148 9.19 -9.47 -12.67
C GLU A 148 9.79 -8.79 -11.44
N ARG A 149 10.68 -7.81 -11.68
CA ARG A 149 11.37 -7.03 -10.65
C ARG A 149 11.27 -5.54 -10.95
N TYR A 150 10.71 -4.79 -10.02
CA TYR A 150 10.40 -3.37 -10.17
C TYR A 150 11.18 -2.54 -9.16
N ALA A 151 11.85 -1.48 -9.60
CA ALA A 151 12.42 -0.50 -8.67
C ALA A 151 11.29 0.24 -7.96
N LEU A 152 11.27 0.21 -6.63
CA LEU A 152 10.25 0.90 -5.85
C LEU A 152 10.56 2.40 -5.76
N ALA A 153 9.56 3.22 -6.03
CA ALA A 153 9.61 4.65 -5.76
C ALA A 153 10.00 4.92 -4.29
N ASN A 154 10.62 6.08 -4.06
CA ASN A 154 11.01 6.49 -2.71
C ASN A 154 9.80 6.88 -1.85
N HIS A 155 8.80 7.51 -2.45
CA HIS A 155 7.53 7.78 -1.80
C HIS A 155 6.60 6.56 -1.92
N TRP A 156 5.67 6.44 -0.98
CA TRP A 156 4.66 5.38 -0.96
C TRP A 156 3.33 5.95 -0.48
N TRP A 157 2.22 5.25 -0.72
CA TRP A 157 0.90 5.73 -0.33
C TRP A 157 0.34 4.98 0.87
N LEU A 158 -0.07 5.72 1.90
CA LEU A 158 -0.77 5.20 3.06
C LEU A 158 -2.27 5.44 2.88
N VAL A 159 -3.04 4.37 2.70
CA VAL A 159 -4.49 4.43 2.58
C VAL A 159 -5.12 4.31 3.97
N LEU A 160 -5.83 5.36 4.39
CA LEU A 160 -6.49 5.46 5.69
C LEU A 160 -7.99 5.69 5.55
N ARG A 161 -8.71 5.47 6.65
CA ARG A 161 -10.09 5.98 6.80
C ARG A 161 -10.05 7.47 7.14
N ALA A 162 -10.96 8.25 6.55
CA ALA A 162 -11.11 9.68 6.82
C ALA A 162 -11.27 10.00 8.30
N LYS A 163 -11.95 9.13 9.07
CA LYS A 163 -12.08 9.25 10.53
C LYS A 163 -10.73 9.24 11.26
N VAL A 164 -9.82 8.35 10.85
CA VAL A 164 -8.46 8.27 11.42
C VAL A 164 -7.68 9.52 11.06
N TRP A 165 -7.66 9.88 9.78
CA TRP A 165 -6.99 11.09 9.30
C TRP A 165 -7.49 12.37 10.00
N ASN A 166 -8.80 12.56 10.10
CA ASN A 166 -9.40 13.69 10.79
C ASN A 166 -9.03 13.73 12.27
N SER A 167 -8.85 12.58 12.91
CA SER A 167 -8.36 12.51 14.29
C SER A 167 -6.89 12.94 14.42
N TRP A 168 -6.07 12.75 13.37
CA TRP A 168 -4.70 13.24 13.31
C TRP A 168 -4.70 14.75 13.09
N ALA A 169 -5.42 15.22 12.07
CA ALA A 169 -5.52 16.64 11.71
C ALA A 169 -6.05 17.52 12.86
N LYS A 170 -7.10 17.08 13.55
CA LYS A 170 -7.66 17.79 14.72
C LYS A 170 -6.67 17.93 15.88
N ARG A 171 -5.69 17.03 15.98
CA ARG A 171 -4.63 17.06 17.01
C ARG A 171 -3.37 17.79 16.53
N ALA A 172 -3.29 18.12 15.25
CA ALA A 172 -2.07 18.51 14.56
C ALA A 172 -2.20 19.90 13.89
N ALA A 173 -2.60 20.93 14.64
CA ALA A 173 -2.16 22.27 14.27
C ALA A 173 -0.62 22.30 14.43
N GLY A 174 0.10 21.90 13.39
CA GLY A 174 1.58 21.90 13.33
C GLY A 174 2.31 20.59 13.66
N SER A 175 1.64 19.45 13.84
CA SER A 175 2.35 18.17 14.09
C SER A 175 2.67 17.46 12.77
N PRO A 176 3.93 17.13 12.48
CA PRO A 176 4.30 16.43 11.26
C PRO A 176 3.70 15.02 11.27
N LEU A 177 3.45 14.48 10.07
CA LEU A 177 3.09 13.07 9.93
C LEU A 177 4.17 12.19 10.55
N PRO A 178 3.80 11.03 11.12
CA PRO A 178 4.79 10.09 11.67
C PRO A 178 5.73 9.54 10.58
N THR A 179 5.39 9.73 9.31
CA THR A 179 6.12 9.29 8.12
C THR A 179 6.65 10.49 7.35
N ARG A 180 7.87 10.38 6.80
CA ARG A 180 8.47 11.38 5.90
C ARG A 180 8.21 11.06 4.42
N LEU A 181 8.12 9.78 4.06
CA LEU A 181 7.99 9.34 2.66
C LEU A 181 6.56 8.97 2.26
N ALA A 182 5.67 8.74 3.23
CA ALA A 182 4.29 8.38 2.94
C ALA A 182 3.44 9.59 2.50
N ARG A 183 2.58 9.34 1.52
CA ARG A 183 1.49 10.23 1.07
C ARG A 183 0.17 9.65 1.53
N VAL A 184 -0.71 10.47 2.07
CA VAL A 184 -1.96 9.98 2.67
C VAL A 184 -3.10 10.07 1.67
N LEU A 185 -3.73 8.92 1.39
CA LEU A 185 -4.96 8.81 0.61
C LEU A 185 -6.09 8.30 1.50
N LEU A 186 -7.27 8.89 1.36
CA LEU A 186 -8.44 8.44 2.10
C LEU A 186 -9.23 7.41 1.28
N LEU A 187 -9.60 6.30 1.90
CA LEU A 187 -10.46 5.29 1.29
C LEU A 187 -11.77 5.93 0.80
N GLU A 188 -12.37 6.81 1.59
CA GLU A 188 -13.61 7.52 1.24
C GLU A 188 -13.46 8.38 -0.02
N ASN A 189 -12.27 8.96 -0.25
CA ASN A 189 -11.99 9.67 -1.50
C ASN A 189 -11.87 8.70 -2.68
N VAL A 190 -11.22 7.54 -2.49
CA VAL A 190 -11.16 6.47 -3.50
C VAL A 190 -12.57 6.01 -3.87
N VAL A 191 -13.41 5.72 -2.88
CA VAL A 191 -14.82 5.31 -3.09
C VAL A 191 -15.61 6.38 -3.84
N ARG A 192 -15.47 7.66 -3.44
CA ARG A 192 -16.15 8.78 -4.11
C ARG A 192 -15.75 8.91 -5.58
N VAL A 193 -14.44 8.86 -5.88
CA VAL A 193 -13.93 8.94 -7.27
C VAL A 193 -14.27 7.66 -8.05
N TYR A 194 -14.34 6.51 -7.38
CA TYR A 194 -14.74 5.24 -7.99
C TYR A 194 -16.19 5.28 -8.50
N GLY A 195 -17.09 5.91 -7.75
CA GLY A 195 -18.49 6.09 -8.14
C GLY A 195 -19.47 6.29 -6.98
N GLY A 196 -19.00 6.29 -5.73
CA GLY A 196 -19.83 6.42 -4.53
C GLY A 196 -20.19 5.06 -3.92
N ALA A 197 -21.21 5.07 -3.06
CA ALA A 197 -21.60 3.91 -2.24
C ALA A 197 -22.14 2.75 -3.07
N ASP A 198 -23.09 3.00 -4.00
CA ASP A 198 -23.71 1.90 -4.75
C ASP A 198 -22.70 1.13 -5.61
N PRO A 199 -21.83 1.78 -6.42
CA PRO A 199 -20.80 1.05 -7.18
C PRO A 199 -19.80 0.32 -6.28
N PHE A 200 -19.50 0.87 -5.10
CA PHE A 200 -18.65 0.22 -4.11
C PHE A 200 -19.29 -1.04 -3.55
N ASP A 201 -20.55 -0.98 -3.15
CA ASP A 201 -21.29 -2.13 -2.63
C ASP A 201 -21.45 -3.22 -3.71
N ASP A 202 -21.68 -2.83 -4.96
CA ASP A 202 -21.73 -3.76 -6.08
C ASP A 202 -20.38 -4.46 -6.29
N LEU A 203 -19.26 -3.73 -6.19
CA LEU A 203 -17.93 -4.32 -6.27
C LEU A 203 -17.62 -5.24 -5.08
N VAL A 204 -18.03 -4.87 -3.87
CA VAL A 204 -17.93 -5.75 -2.70
C VAL A 204 -18.70 -7.03 -2.96
N ARG A 205 -19.94 -6.95 -3.45
CA ARG A 205 -20.74 -8.13 -3.81
C ARG A 205 -20.10 -8.95 -4.92
N GLU A 206 -19.46 -8.33 -5.91
CA GLU A 206 -18.73 -9.01 -6.97
C GLU A 206 -17.54 -9.83 -6.41
N LEU A 207 -16.72 -9.20 -5.57
CA LEU A 207 -15.52 -9.83 -5.00
C LEU A 207 -15.84 -10.91 -3.94
N VAL A 208 -16.93 -10.70 -3.19
CA VAL A 208 -17.46 -11.63 -2.18
C VAL A 208 -18.31 -12.72 -2.84
N GLY A 209 -18.95 -12.44 -3.98
CA GLY A 209 -20.10 -13.18 -4.51
C GLY A 209 -19.88 -14.56 -5.11
N SER A 210 -18.66 -15.13 -5.10
CA SER A 210 -18.47 -16.51 -5.55
C SER A 210 -17.27 -17.24 -4.92
N ASP A 211 -17.43 -18.56 -4.85
CA ASP A 211 -16.43 -19.56 -4.45
C ASP A 211 -15.96 -19.54 -3.00
N PHE A 212 -16.73 -19.03 -2.03
CA PHE A 212 -16.32 -19.18 -0.62
C PHE A 212 -16.18 -20.64 -0.20
N ALA A 213 -17.10 -21.51 -0.61
CA ALA A 213 -17.03 -22.93 -0.29
C ALA A 213 -15.75 -23.57 -0.84
N ALA A 214 -15.30 -23.20 -2.04
CA ALA A 214 -14.04 -23.67 -2.61
C ALA A 214 -12.81 -22.97 -1.98
N LYS A 215 -12.85 -21.64 -1.83
CA LYS A 215 -11.78 -20.83 -1.21
C LYS A 215 -11.53 -21.19 0.26
N TRP A 216 -12.56 -21.68 0.96
CA TRP A 216 -12.47 -22.14 2.35
C TRP A 216 -12.37 -23.67 2.46
N GLY A 217 -12.30 -24.39 1.33
CA GLY A 217 -12.19 -25.86 1.31
C GLY A 217 -13.38 -26.60 1.94
N VAL A 218 -14.54 -25.94 2.05
CA VAL A 218 -15.79 -26.52 2.56
C VAL A 218 -16.38 -27.54 1.59
N ILE A 219 -16.09 -27.39 0.29
CA ILE A 219 -16.43 -28.36 -0.75
C ILE A 219 -15.17 -28.55 -1.63
N THR A 220 -14.66 -29.78 -1.67
CA THR A 220 -13.62 -30.26 -2.60
C THR A 220 -14.23 -30.78 -3.89
#